data_AF-A0A965MAF7-F1
#
_entry.id   AF-A0A965MAF7-F1
#
_cell.length_a   1.000
_cell.length_b   1.000
_cell.length_c   1.000
_cell.angle_alpha   90.00
_cell.angle_beta   90.00
_cell.angle_gamma   90.00
#
_symmetry.space_group_name_H-M   'P 1'
#
loop_
_entity.id
_entity.type
_entity.pdbx_description
1 polymer ?
#
loop_
_entity_poly.entity_id
_entity_poly.type
_entity_poly.pdbx_seq_one_letter_code
_entity_poly.pdbx_strand_id
1 'polypeptide(L)'
;MGLLLPDFLEAHDKDRVEVYLYDYSPEDGTPTRQRILAAADQALSIKALSDQQAAEVIVKQEIDVLVDLHGLSQGARPAIFAARPAAIQAQYLGYIGTTGFPWIDYVITDQVAFPRALEPYFSEKPLMVEGSFIPLGPPPIRTVVRDRQACGLPQDRFVLAAMGNVYKIKPELFACWMRILQKHREAVLWLIDDNPVCTANLLAQAKNFSVDGQLIFGSRAPYGEFVGRLSHADVCLDSFPYNCGSTARDIVHAGVPYVSLAGKTMVSRMGASVLHALGLAECAVASIEAYEAIVGELLGSEVDRRRLRDGVGQAILTWKSQVDRVVGSVEARLGNLVFG
;
A
#
# COMPACT_ATOMS: atom_id res chain seq x y z
N MET A 1 7.51 0.30 -4.22
CA MET A 1 8.08 1.62 -3.92
C MET A 1 7.85 2.63 -5.02
N GLY A 2 8.46 2.47 -6.20
CA GLY A 2 8.42 3.49 -7.26
C GLY A 2 7.02 3.99 -7.67
N LEU A 3 5.95 3.21 -7.53
CA LEU A 3 4.61 3.69 -7.86
C LEU A 3 4.03 4.68 -6.83
N LEU A 4 4.48 4.66 -5.56
CA LEU A 4 3.92 5.48 -4.46
C LEU A 4 4.73 6.77 -4.19
N LEU A 5 5.97 6.81 -4.64
CA LEU A 5 6.90 7.90 -4.34
C LEU A 5 6.79 9.18 -5.18
N PRO A 6 6.33 9.19 -6.45
CA PRO A 6 6.42 10.39 -7.28
C PRO A 6 5.79 11.62 -6.63
N ASP A 7 4.51 11.53 -6.25
CA ASP A 7 3.79 12.66 -5.65
C ASP A 7 4.38 13.06 -4.29
N PHE A 8 4.87 12.08 -3.52
CA PHE A 8 5.53 12.32 -2.23
C PHE A 8 6.82 13.13 -2.41
N LEU A 9 7.66 12.76 -3.38
CA LEU A 9 8.92 13.44 -3.64
C LEU A 9 8.71 14.85 -4.23
N GLU A 10 7.71 15.01 -5.10
CA GLU A 10 7.37 16.30 -5.72
C GLU A 10 6.77 17.31 -4.75
N ALA A 11 6.16 16.85 -3.65
CA ALA A 11 5.51 17.71 -2.67
C ALA A 11 6.47 18.28 -1.61
N HIS A 12 7.76 17.93 -1.66
CA HIS A 12 8.77 18.50 -0.76
C HIS A 12 8.94 20.00 -0.98
N ASP A 13 9.05 20.76 0.11
CA ASP A 13 9.32 22.20 0.06
C ASP A 13 10.80 22.47 -0.23
N LYS A 14 11.08 22.84 -1.49
CA LYS A 14 12.44 23.06 -2.00
C LYS A 14 13.19 24.22 -1.35
N ASP A 15 12.49 25.11 -0.66
CA ASP A 15 13.14 26.19 0.11
C ASP A 15 13.59 25.70 1.50
N ARG A 16 13.15 24.52 1.93
CA ARG A 16 13.39 23.97 3.27
C ARG A 16 14.20 22.68 3.26
N VAL A 17 14.09 21.87 2.21
CA VAL A 17 14.79 20.58 2.10
C VAL A 17 15.38 20.39 0.71
N GLU A 18 16.55 19.76 0.66
CA GLU A 18 17.13 19.22 -0.57
C GLU A 18 16.98 17.70 -0.60
N VAL A 19 16.44 17.17 -1.69
CA VAL A 19 16.12 15.75 -1.86
C VAL A 19 17.19 15.08 -2.72
N TYR A 20 17.90 14.13 -2.10
CA TYR A 20 18.91 13.30 -2.75
C TYR A 20 18.40 11.87 -2.94
N LEU A 21 18.49 11.35 -4.17
CA LEU A 21 18.18 9.97 -4.49
C LEU A 21 19.44 9.16 -4.82
N TYR A 22 19.62 8.06 -4.10
CA TYR A 22 20.69 7.09 -4.33
C TYR A 22 20.12 5.84 -5.01
N ASP A 23 20.11 5.83 -6.33
CA ASP A 23 19.44 4.83 -7.15
C ASP A 23 20.36 3.63 -7.49
N TYR A 24 19.89 2.42 -7.22
CA TYR A 24 20.52 1.18 -7.68
C TYR A 24 19.52 0.24 -8.37
N SER A 25 18.36 0.77 -8.75
CA SER A 25 17.37 0.03 -9.51
C SER A 25 17.87 -0.32 -10.91
N PRO A 26 17.36 -1.41 -11.52
CA PRO A 26 17.52 -1.63 -12.95
C PRO A 26 16.91 -0.46 -13.74
N GLU A 27 17.57 -0.06 -14.83
CA GLU A 27 16.95 0.87 -15.77
C GLU A 27 15.76 0.18 -16.44
N ASP A 28 14.61 0.85 -16.44
CA ASP A 28 13.37 0.34 -17.01
C ASP A 28 12.74 1.30 -18.04
N GLY A 29 13.29 2.51 -18.21
CA GLY A 29 12.81 3.50 -19.17
C GLY A 29 11.38 3.99 -18.89
N THR A 30 10.85 3.76 -17.69
CA THR A 30 9.45 4.06 -17.39
C THR A 30 9.22 5.55 -17.13
N PRO A 31 8.05 6.11 -17.50
CA PRO A 31 7.68 7.48 -17.14
C PRO A 31 7.70 7.70 -15.62
N THR A 32 7.33 6.69 -14.84
CA THR A 32 7.36 6.74 -13.38
C THR A 32 8.78 6.95 -12.87
N ARG A 33 9.76 6.21 -13.38
CA ARG A 33 11.17 6.38 -12.99
C ARG A 33 11.68 7.77 -13.35
N GLN A 34 11.40 8.25 -14.56
CA GLN A 34 11.77 9.60 -14.99
C GLN A 34 11.21 10.68 -14.05
N ARG A 35 9.93 10.53 -13.65
CA ARG A 35 9.27 11.44 -12.72
C ARG A 35 9.92 11.44 -11.33
N ILE A 36 10.28 10.27 -10.81
CA ILE A 36 11.01 10.13 -9.53
C ILE A 36 12.36 10.86 -9.59
N LEU A 37 13.15 10.61 -10.64
CA LEU A 37 14.47 11.23 -10.78
C LEU A 37 14.38 12.74 -10.95
N ALA A 38 13.38 13.22 -11.68
CA ALA A 38 13.15 14.66 -11.90
C ALA A 38 12.66 15.40 -10.66
N ALA A 39 12.04 14.70 -9.70
CA ALA A 39 11.58 15.30 -8.45
C ALA A 39 12.73 15.57 -7.45
N ALA A 40 13.86 14.90 -7.62
CA ALA A 40 15.03 15.05 -6.76
C ALA A 40 15.90 16.25 -7.19
N ASP A 41 16.52 16.90 -6.21
CA ASP A 41 17.51 17.95 -6.46
C ASP A 41 18.82 17.33 -6.96
N GLN A 42 19.14 16.13 -6.46
CA GLN A 42 20.23 15.29 -6.96
C GLN A 42 19.79 13.83 -7.06
N ALA A 43 20.08 13.19 -8.19
CA ALA A 43 19.85 11.76 -8.39
C ALA A 43 21.16 11.08 -8.84
N LEU A 44 21.70 10.22 -7.98
CA LEU A 44 22.97 9.55 -8.19
C LEU A 44 22.75 8.04 -8.36
N SER A 45 23.30 7.48 -9.44
CA SER A 45 23.37 6.03 -9.58
C SER A 45 24.49 5.47 -8.69
N ILE A 46 24.13 4.61 -7.74
CA ILE A 46 25.07 3.86 -6.89
C ILE A 46 25.11 2.37 -7.26
N LYS A 47 24.53 1.99 -8.40
CA LYS A 47 24.42 0.60 -8.86
C LYS A 47 25.78 -0.09 -9.02
N ALA A 48 26.78 0.63 -9.51
CA ALA A 48 28.12 0.09 -9.76
C ALA A 48 29.04 0.19 -8.52
N LEU A 49 28.60 0.86 -7.46
CA LEU A 49 29.40 1.09 -6.26
C LEU A 49 29.19 -0.06 -5.26
N SER A 50 30.24 -0.42 -4.54
CA SER A 50 30.09 -1.23 -3.32
C SER A 50 29.31 -0.47 -2.25
N ASP A 51 28.79 -1.17 -1.24
CA ASP A 51 28.06 -0.52 -0.13
C ASP A 51 28.94 0.51 0.61
N GLN A 52 30.23 0.19 0.78
CA GLN A 52 31.21 1.10 1.36
C GLN A 52 31.40 2.37 0.51
N GLN A 53 31.57 2.22 -0.81
CA GLN A 53 31.73 3.35 -1.72
C GLN A 53 30.47 4.22 -1.76
N ALA A 54 29.28 3.62 -1.73
CA ALA A 54 28.02 4.36 -1.67
C ALA A 54 27.90 5.16 -0.35
N ALA A 55 28.26 4.56 0.78
CA ALA A 55 28.30 5.27 2.07
C ALA A 55 29.28 6.46 2.05
N GLU A 56 30.47 6.31 1.45
CA GLU A 56 31.43 7.40 1.30
C GLU A 56 30.91 8.54 0.41
N VAL A 57 30.12 8.23 -0.63
CA VAL A 57 29.45 9.26 -1.44
C VAL A 57 28.42 10.01 -0.61
N ILE A 58 27.60 9.30 0.18
CA ILE A 58 26.58 9.92 1.05
C ILE A 58 27.23 10.87 2.07
N VAL A 59 28.32 10.43 2.71
CA VAL A 59 29.08 11.29 3.66
C VAL A 59 29.61 12.55 2.99
N LYS A 60 30.15 12.45 1.77
CA LYS A 60 30.67 13.60 1.01
C LYS A 60 29.59 14.60 0.60
N GLN A 61 28.33 14.16 0.52
CA GLN A 61 27.18 15.02 0.25
C GLN A 61 26.59 15.63 1.53
N GLU A 62 27.19 15.35 2.70
CA GLU A 62 26.79 15.91 3.99
C GLU A 62 25.30 15.68 4.32
N ILE A 63 24.77 14.50 3.96
CA ILE A 63 23.36 14.17 4.18
C ILE A 63 23.03 14.11 5.69
N ASP A 64 22.10 14.97 6.13
CA ASP A 64 21.63 15.02 7.52
C ASP A 64 20.77 13.80 7.90
N VAL A 65 19.83 13.44 7.00
CA VAL A 65 18.86 12.37 7.19
C VAL A 65 18.91 11.40 6.02
N LEU A 66 19.21 10.12 6.28
CA LEU A 66 19.16 9.06 5.29
C LEU A 66 17.95 8.15 5.50
N VAL A 67 17.09 8.02 4.49
CA VAL A 67 15.86 7.21 4.55
C VAL A 67 16.03 5.90 3.76
N ASP A 68 15.90 4.76 4.44
CA ASP A 68 15.84 3.43 3.87
C ASP A 68 14.45 3.15 3.28
N LEU A 69 14.38 3.05 1.96
CA LEU A 69 13.18 2.74 1.19
C LEU A 69 13.06 1.24 0.84
N HIS A 70 13.92 0.38 1.39
CA HIS A 70 13.92 -1.07 1.17
C HIS A 70 13.67 -1.86 2.46
N GLY A 71 14.32 -1.53 3.57
CA GLY A 71 14.27 -2.32 4.81
C GLY A 71 14.76 -3.76 4.60
N LEU A 72 13.94 -4.76 4.95
CA LEU A 72 14.26 -6.20 4.80
C LEU A 72 13.76 -6.81 3.48
N SER A 73 13.41 -5.97 2.50
CA SER A 73 12.90 -6.43 1.20
C SER A 73 14.04 -6.90 0.27
N GLN A 74 13.65 -7.58 -0.82
CA GLN A 74 14.62 -8.06 -1.80
C GLN A 74 15.43 -6.89 -2.40
N GLY A 75 16.74 -7.08 -2.49
CA GLY A 75 17.66 -6.09 -3.04
C GLY A 75 18.11 -5.01 -2.04
N ALA A 76 17.74 -5.13 -0.76
CA ALA A 76 18.21 -4.23 0.29
C ALA A 76 19.75 -4.19 0.37
N ARG A 77 20.29 -3.00 0.69
CA ARG A 77 21.72 -2.74 0.88
C ARG A 77 22.00 -2.24 2.31
N PRO A 78 21.74 -3.07 3.34
CA PRO A 78 21.78 -2.63 4.74
C PRO A 78 23.17 -2.20 5.20
N ALA A 79 24.25 -2.65 4.55
CA ALA A 79 25.61 -2.28 4.93
C ALA A 79 25.92 -0.80 4.64
N ILE A 80 25.22 -0.15 3.71
CA ILE A 80 25.29 1.31 3.53
C ILE A 80 24.88 2.01 4.83
N PHE A 81 23.73 1.63 5.39
CA PHE A 81 23.20 2.20 6.63
C PHE A 81 24.02 1.77 7.85
N ALA A 82 24.57 0.55 7.86
CA ALA A 82 25.43 0.09 8.95
C ALA A 82 26.72 0.92 9.10
N ALA A 83 27.22 1.51 7.99
CA ALA A 83 28.33 2.45 8.00
C ALA A 83 27.97 3.82 8.61
N ARG A 84 26.69 4.06 8.92
CA ARG A 84 26.13 5.31 9.45
C ARG A 84 26.59 6.58 8.70
N PRO A 85 26.40 6.67 7.37
CA PRO A 85 26.83 7.82 6.59
C PRO A 85 26.01 9.10 6.83
N ALA A 86 24.88 9.02 7.54
CA ALA A 86 24.10 10.17 8.01
C ALA A 86 23.87 10.08 9.52
N ALA A 87 23.74 11.22 10.20
CA ALA A 87 23.53 11.28 11.63
C ALA A 87 22.21 10.64 12.05
N ILE A 88 21.15 10.93 11.28
CA ILE A 88 19.81 10.38 11.47
C ILE A 88 19.52 9.39 10.34
N GLN A 89 19.12 8.17 10.70
CA GLN A 89 18.69 7.17 9.73
C GLN A 89 17.27 6.70 10.05
N ALA A 90 16.41 6.67 9.04
CA ALA A 90 15.03 6.24 9.17
C ALA A 90 14.69 5.17 8.14
N GLN A 91 13.69 4.34 8.40
CA GLN A 91 13.07 3.49 7.37
C GLN A 91 11.68 4.02 7.00
N TYR A 92 11.28 3.82 5.75
CA TYR A 92 9.96 4.20 5.27
C TYR A 92 9.51 3.37 4.06
N LEU A 93 8.25 2.91 4.10
CA LEU A 93 7.49 2.26 3.01
C LEU A 93 8.01 0.93 2.43
N GLY A 94 9.33 0.73 2.33
CA GLY A 94 9.93 -0.44 1.67
C GLY A 94 9.66 -1.75 2.40
N TYR A 95 9.61 -1.67 3.72
CA TYR A 95 9.30 -2.76 4.62
C TYR A 95 8.33 -2.25 5.69
N ILE A 96 7.28 -3.02 5.97
CA ILE A 96 6.20 -2.59 6.87
C ILE A 96 6.31 -3.37 8.17
N GLY A 97 7.25 -2.96 9.01
CA GLY A 97 7.60 -3.62 10.26
C GLY A 97 8.95 -3.15 10.77
N THR A 98 9.37 -3.65 11.93
CA THR A 98 10.73 -3.39 12.46
C THR A 98 11.79 -4.00 11.56
N THR A 99 12.85 -3.26 11.24
CA THR A 99 14.03 -3.85 10.58
C THR A 99 14.87 -4.65 11.56
N GLY A 100 14.80 -4.33 12.86
CA GLY A 100 15.69 -4.89 13.87
C GLY A 100 17.14 -4.39 13.76
N PHE A 101 17.42 -3.45 12.85
CA PHE A 101 18.77 -2.95 12.63
C PHE A 101 19.14 -1.90 13.68
N PRO A 102 20.26 -2.07 14.41
CA PRO A 102 20.67 -1.13 15.46
C PRO A 102 21.14 0.23 14.92
N TRP A 103 21.28 0.35 13.60
CA TRP A 103 21.67 1.57 12.91
C TRP A 103 20.50 2.32 12.28
N ILE A 104 19.28 1.81 12.32
CA ILE A 104 18.09 2.57 11.90
C ILE A 104 17.44 3.14 13.15
N ASP A 105 17.36 4.47 13.22
CA ASP A 105 16.94 5.19 14.42
C ASP A 105 15.42 5.36 14.47
N TYR A 106 14.77 5.56 13.32
CA TYR A 106 13.34 5.87 13.21
C TYR A 106 12.57 5.01 12.19
N VAL A 107 11.28 4.82 12.44
CA VAL A 107 10.31 4.30 11.46
C VAL A 107 9.25 5.35 11.18
N ILE A 108 9.16 5.80 9.94
CA ILE A 108 8.14 6.77 9.52
C ILE A 108 6.80 6.03 9.40
N THR A 109 5.82 6.44 10.21
CA THR A 109 4.53 5.75 10.37
C THR A 109 3.45 6.73 10.81
N ASP A 110 2.22 6.26 11.05
CA ASP A 110 1.11 7.05 11.59
C ASP A 110 0.46 6.40 12.82
N GLN A 111 -0.42 7.17 13.47
CA GLN A 111 -1.09 6.79 14.71
C GLN A 111 -2.02 5.56 14.59
N VAL A 112 -2.51 5.27 13.38
CA VAL A 112 -3.45 4.17 13.13
C VAL A 112 -2.70 2.87 12.83
N ALA A 113 -1.68 2.94 11.97
CA ALA A 113 -0.82 1.82 11.62
C ALA A 113 0.09 1.42 12.79
N PHE A 114 0.51 2.38 13.61
CA PHE A 114 1.36 2.18 14.78
C PHE A 114 0.64 2.58 16.07
N PRO A 115 -0.27 1.73 16.60
CA PRO A 115 -0.79 1.95 17.94
C PRO A 115 0.33 1.80 18.97
N ARG A 116 0.26 2.54 20.09
CA ARG A 116 1.26 2.50 21.18
C ARG A 116 1.63 1.08 21.65
N ALA A 117 0.69 0.14 21.57
CA ALA A 117 0.93 -1.27 21.90
C ALA A 117 2.01 -1.94 21.04
N LEU A 118 2.39 -1.35 19.90
CA LEU A 118 3.49 -1.82 19.05
C LEU A 118 4.88 -1.35 19.52
N GLU A 119 4.98 -0.30 20.34
CA GLU A 119 6.27 0.26 20.77
C GLU A 119 7.27 -0.80 21.30
N PRO A 120 6.87 -1.79 22.13
CA PRO A 120 7.81 -2.80 22.64
C PRO A 120 8.36 -3.76 21.58
N TYR A 121 7.76 -3.80 20.39
CA TYR A 121 8.10 -4.74 19.31
C TYR A 121 8.90 -4.09 18.17
N PHE A 122 9.29 -2.83 18.32
CA PHE A 122 10.10 -2.11 17.35
C PHE A 122 11.43 -1.68 17.97
N SER A 123 12.50 -1.81 17.19
CA SER A 123 13.81 -1.28 17.55
C SER A 123 13.92 0.22 17.27
N GLU A 124 13.27 0.65 16.20
CA GLU A 124 13.20 2.03 15.74
C GLU A 124 12.17 2.82 16.53
N LYS A 125 12.45 4.11 16.75
CA LYS A 125 11.47 5.02 17.34
C LYS A 125 10.42 5.40 16.28
N PRO A 126 9.11 5.39 16.59
CA PRO A 126 8.11 5.80 15.63
C PRO A 126 8.21 7.32 15.38
N LEU A 127 8.33 7.71 14.12
CA LEU A 127 8.19 9.09 13.65
C LEU A 127 6.79 9.23 13.05
N MET A 128 5.90 9.85 13.82
CA MET A 128 4.47 9.94 13.51
C MET A 128 4.18 11.07 12.51
N VAL A 129 3.65 10.68 11.35
CA VAL A 129 3.15 11.59 10.30
C VAL A 129 1.66 11.88 10.50
N GLU A 130 1.19 12.96 9.88
CA GLU A 130 -0.22 13.28 9.81
C GLU A 130 -0.89 12.59 8.61
N GLY A 131 -2.09 12.05 8.80
CA GLY A 131 -2.80 11.30 7.76
C GLY A 131 -2.38 9.83 7.72
N SER A 132 -2.32 9.25 6.51
CA SER A 132 -1.82 7.89 6.29
C SER A 132 -0.33 7.90 5.99
N PHE A 133 0.44 7.01 6.60
CA PHE A 133 1.83 6.79 6.24
C PHE A 133 2.01 6.23 4.83
N ILE A 134 0.94 5.76 4.18
CA ILE A 134 0.94 5.44 2.76
C ILE A 134 0.54 6.69 1.99
N PRO A 135 1.40 7.24 1.11
CA PRO A 135 1.04 8.39 0.29
C PRO A 135 -0.18 8.11 -0.57
N LEU A 136 -1.22 8.95 -0.42
CA LEU A 136 -2.47 8.85 -1.16
C LEU A 136 -2.53 9.92 -2.24
N GLY A 137 -2.21 9.51 -3.46
CA GLY A 137 -2.23 10.37 -4.64
C GLY A 137 -2.64 9.62 -5.91
N PRO A 138 -2.83 10.32 -7.03
CA PRO A 138 -3.12 9.68 -8.30
C PRO A 138 -2.05 8.66 -8.71
N PRO A 139 -2.46 7.59 -9.42
CA PRO A 139 -1.49 6.69 -10.00
C PRO A 139 -0.59 7.48 -10.97
N PRO A 140 0.72 7.21 -10.99
CA PRO A 140 1.66 7.95 -11.85
C PRO A 140 1.51 7.58 -13.34
N ILE A 141 0.63 6.64 -13.66
CA ILE A 141 0.39 6.13 -15.00
C ILE A 141 -1.11 6.26 -15.28
N ARG A 142 -1.44 6.73 -16.49
CA ARG A 142 -2.81 6.87 -16.96
C ARG A 142 -3.56 5.54 -16.86
N THR A 143 -4.77 5.60 -16.30
CA THR A 143 -5.66 4.45 -16.22
C THR A 143 -6.33 4.15 -17.55
N VAL A 144 -6.52 2.86 -17.83
CA VAL A 144 -7.22 2.38 -19.03
C VAL A 144 -8.34 1.47 -18.56
N VAL A 145 -9.58 1.94 -18.71
CA VAL A 145 -10.77 1.15 -18.38
C VAL A 145 -11.11 0.28 -19.59
N ARG A 146 -11.11 -1.04 -19.39
CA ARG A 146 -11.61 -2.02 -20.35
C ARG A 146 -13.07 -2.34 -20.03
N ASP A 147 -13.78 -2.92 -20.98
CA ASP A 147 -15.13 -3.41 -20.72
C ASP A 147 -15.13 -4.53 -19.68
N ARG A 148 -16.22 -4.62 -18.92
CA ARG A 148 -16.41 -5.64 -17.88
C ARG A 148 -16.28 -7.06 -18.41
N GLN A 149 -16.80 -7.31 -19.62
CA GLN A 149 -16.67 -8.59 -20.31
C GLN A 149 -15.22 -8.92 -20.69
N ALA A 150 -14.43 -7.90 -21.07
CA ALA A 150 -13.00 -8.08 -21.36
C ALA A 150 -12.19 -8.47 -20.10
N CYS A 151 -12.73 -8.21 -18.92
CA CYS A 151 -12.17 -8.65 -17.63
C CYS A 151 -12.59 -10.08 -17.25
N GLY A 152 -13.42 -10.74 -18.07
CA GLY A 152 -14.02 -12.04 -17.74
C GLY A 152 -15.12 -11.98 -16.68
N LEU A 153 -15.64 -10.78 -16.39
CA LEU A 153 -16.64 -10.58 -15.35
C LEU A 153 -18.07 -10.69 -15.91
N PRO A 154 -19.01 -11.31 -15.17
CA PRO A 154 -20.43 -11.34 -15.48
C PRO A 154 -21.05 -9.94 -15.39
N GLN A 155 -22.03 -9.63 -16.24
CA GLN A 155 -22.67 -8.31 -16.30
C GLN A 155 -23.69 -8.07 -15.18
N ASP A 156 -24.26 -9.15 -14.64
CA ASP A 156 -25.46 -9.16 -13.79
C ASP A 156 -25.18 -9.64 -12.36
N ARG A 157 -23.92 -9.80 -11.99
CA ARG A 157 -23.51 -10.31 -10.67
C ARG A 157 -22.71 -9.30 -9.88
N PHE A 158 -22.82 -9.37 -8.57
CA PHE A 158 -22.06 -8.51 -7.67
C PHE A 158 -20.59 -8.94 -7.61
N VAL A 159 -19.64 -8.02 -7.78
CA VAL A 159 -18.20 -8.34 -7.81
C VAL A 159 -17.53 -7.93 -6.52
N LEU A 160 -17.21 -8.92 -5.68
CA LEU A 160 -16.24 -8.79 -4.60
C LEU A 160 -14.84 -8.98 -5.18
N ALA A 161 -13.91 -8.05 -4.98
CA ALA A 161 -12.57 -8.13 -5.57
C ALA A 161 -11.47 -8.14 -4.51
N ALA A 162 -10.64 -9.19 -4.47
CA ALA A 162 -9.41 -9.23 -3.66
C ALA A 162 -8.18 -9.24 -4.58
N MET A 163 -7.59 -8.06 -4.79
CA MET A 163 -6.55 -7.80 -5.81
C MET A 163 -5.13 -7.69 -5.21
N GLY A 164 -4.91 -8.35 -4.08
CA GLY A 164 -3.59 -8.48 -3.46
C GLY A 164 -2.82 -9.70 -3.97
N ASN A 165 -1.52 -9.76 -3.66
CA ASN A 165 -0.73 -10.96 -3.94
C ASN A 165 -1.31 -12.19 -3.21
N VAL A 166 -1.36 -13.32 -3.90
CA VAL A 166 -2.10 -14.50 -3.42
C VAL A 166 -1.50 -15.15 -2.17
N TYR A 167 -0.20 -14.96 -1.93
CA TYR A 167 0.46 -15.42 -0.68
C TYR A 167 -0.08 -14.71 0.59
N LYS A 168 -0.79 -13.58 0.41
CA LYS A 168 -1.47 -12.83 1.50
C LYS A 168 -2.81 -13.44 1.88
N ILE A 169 -3.38 -14.31 1.04
CA ILE A 169 -4.63 -15.00 1.33
C ILE A 169 -4.35 -16.13 2.31
N LYS A 170 -4.85 -15.99 3.54
CA LYS A 170 -4.74 -17.02 4.58
C LYS A 170 -6.03 -17.82 4.71
N PRO A 171 -5.98 -19.08 5.18
CA PRO A 171 -7.15 -19.97 5.25
C PRO A 171 -8.34 -19.37 6.00
N GLU A 172 -8.10 -18.67 7.11
CA GLU A 172 -9.14 -18.08 7.96
C GLU A 172 -9.95 -17.01 7.22
N LEU A 173 -9.27 -16.07 6.56
CA LEU A 173 -9.93 -15.02 5.78
C LEU A 173 -10.55 -15.58 4.49
N PHE A 174 -9.89 -16.54 3.84
CA PHE A 174 -10.47 -17.18 2.66
C PHE A 174 -11.78 -17.92 3.01
N ALA A 175 -11.81 -18.65 4.12
CA ALA A 175 -13.03 -19.29 4.61
C ALA A 175 -14.13 -18.27 4.95
N CYS A 176 -13.77 -17.08 5.45
CA CYS A 176 -14.71 -15.97 5.61
C CYS A 176 -15.33 -15.56 4.27
N TRP A 177 -14.52 -15.35 3.23
CA TRP A 177 -15.04 -15.04 1.90
C TRP A 177 -15.92 -16.15 1.35
N MET A 178 -15.58 -17.43 1.58
CA MET A 178 -16.42 -18.55 1.16
C MET A 178 -17.79 -18.55 1.86
N ARG A 179 -17.84 -18.26 3.18
CA ARG A 179 -19.12 -18.15 3.92
C ARG A 179 -19.98 -16.99 3.42
N ILE A 180 -19.36 -15.86 3.07
CA ILE A 180 -20.06 -14.73 2.42
C ILE A 180 -20.67 -15.21 1.10
N LEU A 181 -19.88 -15.83 0.25
CA LEU A 181 -20.32 -16.36 -1.04
C LEU A 181 -21.44 -17.41 -0.92
N GLN A 182 -21.43 -18.26 0.12
CA GLN A 182 -22.50 -19.24 0.36
C GLN A 182 -23.85 -18.57 0.67
N LYS A 183 -23.83 -17.41 1.35
CA LYS A 183 -25.03 -16.63 1.70
C LYS A 183 -25.52 -15.76 0.53
N HIS A 184 -24.64 -15.42 -0.41
CA HIS A 184 -24.88 -14.48 -1.50
C HIS A 184 -24.57 -15.10 -2.87
N ARG A 185 -25.53 -15.86 -3.43
CA ARG A 185 -25.35 -16.58 -4.69
C ARG A 185 -25.22 -15.65 -5.90
N GLU A 186 -25.74 -14.43 -5.80
CA GLU A 186 -25.61 -13.36 -6.78
C GLU A 186 -24.17 -12.82 -6.88
N ALA A 187 -23.32 -13.06 -5.88
CA ALA A 187 -21.97 -12.51 -5.82
C ALA A 187 -20.90 -13.45 -6.39
N VAL A 188 -19.87 -12.86 -6.98
CA VAL A 188 -18.62 -13.51 -7.39
C VAL A 188 -17.44 -12.93 -6.62
N LEU A 189 -16.43 -13.76 -6.40
CA LEU A 189 -15.13 -13.34 -5.87
C LEU A 189 -14.12 -13.32 -7.01
N TRP A 190 -13.65 -12.12 -7.33
CA TRP A 190 -12.60 -11.87 -8.31
C TRP A 190 -11.24 -11.85 -7.63
N LEU A 191 -10.32 -12.66 -8.13
CA LEU A 191 -8.94 -12.84 -7.63
C LEU A 191 -7.93 -12.67 -8.76
N ILE A 192 -6.67 -12.41 -8.41
CA ILE A 192 -5.57 -12.44 -9.38
C ILE A 192 -5.22 -13.90 -9.73
N ASP A 193 -5.15 -14.19 -11.02
CA ASP A 193 -4.57 -15.43 -11.52
C ASP A 193 -3.04 -15.34 -11.44
N ASP A 194 -2.46 -15.92 -10.39
CA ASP A 194 -1.01 -15.86 -10.17
C ASP A 194 -0.27 -17.00 -10.88
N ASN A 195 -0.75 -18.23 -10.68
CA ASN A 195 -0.22 -19.41 -11.36
C ASN A 195 -1.23 -20.57 -11.28
N PRO A 196 -1.14 -21.58 -12.18
CA PRO A 196 -2.11 -22.67 -12.23
C PRO A 196 -2.24 -23.50 -10.96
N VAL A 197 -1.15 -23.66 -10.20
CA VAL A 197 -1.16 -24.43 -8.94
C VAL A 197 -1.95 -23.68 -7.87
N CYS A 198 -1.72 -22.37 -7.75
CA CYS A 198 -2.47 -21.52 -6.83
C CYS A 198 -3.97 -21.50 -7.16
N THR A 199 -4.31 -21.32 -8.43
CA THR A 199 -5.69 -21.32 -8.93
C THR A 199 -6.39 -22.66 -8.63
N ALA A 200 -5.74 -23.79 -8.91
CA ALA A 200 -6.28 -25.11 -8.60
C ALA A 200 -6.51 -25.31 -7.08
N ASN A 201 -5.57 -24.85 -6.24
CA ASN A 201 -5.70 -24.96 -4.79
C ASN A 201 -6.85 -24.10 -4.25
N LEU A 202 -7.02 -22.88 -4.73
CA LEU A 202 -8.12 -22.00 -4.32
C LEU A 202 -9.48 -22.57 -4.72
N LEU A 203 -9.60 -23.11 -5.93
CA LEU A 203 -10.81 -23.81 -6.39
C LEU A 203 -11.11 -25.04 -5.54
N ALA A 204 -10.09 -25.86 -5.22
CA ALA A 204 -10.27 -27.04 -4.37
C ALA A 204 -10.75 -26.66 -2.96
N GLN A 205 -10.22 -25.59 -2.38
CA GLN A 205 -10.69 -25.08 -1.09
C GLN A 205 -12.11 -24.51 -1.18
N ALA A 206 -12.45 -23.76 -2.23
CA ALA A 206 -13.79 -23.23 -2.45
C ALA A 206 -14.83 -24.33 -2.66
N LYS A 207 -14.45 -25.47 -3.26
CA LYS A 207 -15.33 -26.63 -3.47
C LYS A 207 -15.80 -27.25 -2.15
N ASN A 208 -14.99 -27.20 -1.08
CA ASN A 208 -15.42 -27.63 0.26
C ASN A 208 -16.60 -26.82 0.80
N PHE A 209 -16.82 -25.62 0.26
CA PHE A 209 -17.95 -24.74 0.57
C PHE A 209 -19.02 -24.73 -0.55
N SER A 210 -18.83 -25.51 -1.63
CA SER A 210 -19.72 -25.54 -2.80
C SER A 210 -19.93 -24.17 -3.47
N VAL A 211 -18.87 -23.35 -3.52
CA VAL A 211 -18.88 -22.00 -4.13
C VAL A 211 -17.76 -21.80 -5.15
N ASP A 212 -17.10 -22.87 -5.59
CA ASP A 212 -16.02 -22.82 -6.60
C ASP A 212 -16.46 -22.17 -7.91
N GLY A 213 -17.72 -22.36 -8.34
CA GLY A 213 -18.30 -21.68 -9.50
C GLY A 213 -18.56 -20.18 -9.32
N GLN A 214 -18.28 -19.60 -8.15
CA GLN A 214 -18.38 -18.17 -7.88
C GLN A 214 -17.02 -17.46 -7.89
N LEU A 215 -15.91 -18.19 -8.08
CA LEU A 215 -14.57 -17.61 -8.19
C LEU A 215 -14.27 -17.25 -9.64
N ILE A 216 -13.71 -16.06 -9.84
CA ILE A 216 -13.22 -15.58 -11.14
C ILE A 216 -11.75 -15.20 -10.98
N PHE A 217 -10.91 -15.62 -11.92
CA PHE A 217 -9.48 -15.35 -11.90
C PHE A 217 -9.12 -14.39 -13.03
N GLY A 218 -8.70 -13.18 -12.65
CA GLY A 218 -8.27 -12.14 -13.58
C GLY A 218 -6.79 -12.26 -13.92
N SER A 219 -6.48 -12.20 -15.22
CA SER A 219 -5.09 -12.20 -15.68
C SER A 219 -4.33 -10.96 -15.22
N ARG A 220 -3.01 -11.10 -15.04
CA ARG A 220 -2.13 -9.96 -14.83
C ARG A 220 -2.21 -9.00 -16.03
N ALA A 221 -2.15 -7.70 -15.74
CA ALA A 221 -2.24 -6.64 -16.73
C ALA A 221 -1.16 -5.58 -16.49
N PRO A 222 -0.78 -4.79 -17.51
CA PRO A 222 -0.02 -3.56 -17.33
C PRO A 222 -0.70 -2.66 -16.29
N TYR A 223 0.09 -1.92 -15.52
CA TYR A 223 -0.40 -1.21 -14.33
C TYR A 223 -1.59 -0.28 -14.60
N GLY A 224 -1.56 0.54 -15.66
CA GLY A 224 -2.69 1.42 -16.00
C GLY A 224 -3.99 0.67 -16.31
N GLU A 225 -3.89 -0.51 -16.92
CA GLU A 225 -5.04 -1.38 -17.17
C GLU A 225 -5.49 -2.09 -15.88
N PHE A 226 -4.56 -2.55 -15.04
CA PHE A 226 -4.88 -3.11 -13.73
C PHE A 226 -5.72 -2.15 -12.89
N VAL A 227 -5.30 -0.88 -12.77
CA VAL A 227 -6.03 0.12 -12.00
C VAL A 227 -7.40 0.41 -12.61
N GLY A 228 -7.49 0.55 -13.94
CA GLY A 228 -8.77 0.79 -14.62
C GLY A 228 -9.77 -0.36 -14.45
N ARG A 229 -9.28 -1.60 -14.43
CA ARG A 229 -10.08 -2.81 -14.21
C ARG A 229 -10.72 -2.86 -12.82
N LEU A 230 -10.11 -2.26 -11.79
CA LEU A 230 -10.66 -2.22 -10.43
C LEU A 230 -12.04 -1.55 -10.38
N SER A 231 -12.34 -0.60 -11.27
CA SER A 231 -13.63 0.11 -11.32
C SER A 231 -14.85 -0.81 -11.53
N HIS A 232 -14.64 -2.04 -12.02
CA HIS A 232 -15.69 -3.06 -12.17
C HIS A 232 -16.03 -3.80 -10.88
N ALA A 233 -15.24 -3.61 -9.82
CA ALA A 233 -15.57 -4.16 -8.51
C ALA A 233 -16.69 -3.35 -7.86
N ASP A 234 -17.56 -4.07 -7.15
CA ASP A 234 -18.59 -3.46 -6.33
C ASP A 234 -18.06 -3.11 -4.94
N VAL A 235 -17.29 -4.02 -4.35
CA VAL A 235 -16.55 -3.85 -3.10
C VAL A 235 -15.20 -4.57 -3.22
N CYS A 236 -14.13 -3.93 -2.79
CA CYS A 236 -12.83 -4.55 -2.66
C CYS A 236 -12.61 -5.13 -1.26
N LEU A 237 -12.00 -6.31 -1.22
CA LEU A 237 -11.73 -7.08 -0.01
C LEU A 237 -10.23 -7.06 0.25
N ASP A 238 -9.81 -6.43 1.34
CA ASP A 238 -8.40 -6.45 1.74
C ASP A 238 -8.00 -7.82 2.30
N SER A 239 -6.71 -8.14 2.23
CA SER A 239 -6.11 -9.36 2.77
C SER A 239 -5.64 -9.19 4.23
N PHE A 240 -5.54 -10.30 4.96
CA PHE A 240 -5.11 -10.34 6.36
C PHE A 240 -4.26 -11.62 6.59
N PRO A 241 -3.17 -11.56 7.39
CA PRO A 241 -2.67 -10.47 8.22
C PRO A 241 -1.78 -9.45 7.49
N TYR A 242 -1.56 -9.63 6.19
CA TYR A 242 -0.78 -8.69 5.40
C TYR A 242 -1.76 -7.90 4.53
N ASN A 243 -2.01 -6.64 4.86
CA ASN A 243 -2.95 -5.79 4.11
C ASN A 243 -2.38 -5.38 2.73
N CYS A 244 -3.25 -4.79 1.92
CA CYS A 244 -2.88 -4.05 0.74
C CYS A 244 -2.24 -2.71 1.14
N GLY A 245 -1.05 -2.45 0.61
CA GLY A 245 -0.40 -1.13 0.69
C GLY A 245 -0.73 -0.33 -0.56
N SER A 246 0.13 -0.44 -1.58
CA SER A 246 -0.05 0.24 -2.88
C SER A 246 -1.39 -0.05 -3.55
N THR A 247 -1.85 -1.31 -3.48
CA THR A 247 -3.15 -1.70 -4.06
C THR A 247 -4.32 -0.98 -3.38
N ALA A 248 -4.24 -0.64 -2.08
CA ALA A 248 -5.31 0.09 -1.41
C ALA A 248 -5.50 1.49 -2.03
N ARG A 249 -4.40 2.20 -2.31
CA ARG A 249 -4.45 3.46 -3.07
C ARG A 249 -5.04 3.26 -4.48
N ASP A 250 -4.67 2.18 -5.18
CA ASP A 250 -5.22 1.89 -6.51
C ASP A 250 -6.74 1.65 -6.49
N ILE A 251 -7.23 0.95 -5.46
CA ILE A 251 -8.66 0.71 -5.22
C ILE A 251 -9.39 2.03 -4.95
N VAL A 252 -8.83 2.88 -4.10
CA VAL A 252 -9.37 4.22 -3.80
C VAL A 252 -9.42 5.05 -5.07
N HIS A 253 -8.36 5.06 -5.89
CA HIS A 253 -8.36 5.75 -7.18
C HIS A 253 -9.50 5.31 -8.11
N ALA A 254 -9.80 4.01 -8.10
CA ALA A 254 -10.87 3.45 -8.91
C ALA A 254 -12.29 3.78 -8.41
N GLY A 255 -12.41 4.51 -7.29
CA GLY A 255 -13.69 4.92 -6.73
C GLY A 255 -14.46 3.77 -6.08
N VAL A 256 -13.75 2.72 -5.64
CA VAL A 256 -14.37 1.49 -5.11
C VAL A 256 -14.25 1.44 -3.58
N PRO A 257 -15.35 1.21 -2.84
CA PRO A 257 -15.29 0.95 -1.40
C PRO A 257 -14.47 -0.30 -1.10
N TYR A 258 -13.69 -0.28 -0.02
CA TYR A 258 -12.95 -1.47 0.39
C TYR A 258 -12.96 -1.68 1.89
N VAL A 259 -12.96 -2.95 2.30
CA VAL A 259 -13.03 -3.36 3.70
C VAL A 259 -11.69 -3.96 4.12
N SER A 260 -11.19 -3.54 5.28
CA SER A 260 -9.92 -4.01 5.84
C SER A 260 -10.09 -4.54 7.25
N LEU A 261 -9.34 -5.60 7.56
CA LEU A 261 -9.19 -6.11 8.93
C LEU A 261 -7.91 -5.54 9.54
N ALA A 262 -8.05 -4.80 10.64
CA ALA A 262 -6.98 -4.19 11.42
C ALA A 262 -6.50 -5.15 12.52
N GLY A 263 -5.30 -5.70 12.35
CA GLY A 263 -4.70 -6.63 13.32
C GLY A 263 -3.81 -5.97 14.36
N LYS A 264 -2.88 -6.79 14.88
CA LYS A 264 -1.93 -6.43 15.95
C LYS A 264 -0.54 -6.05 15.44
N THR A 265 -0.26 -6.13 14.13
CA THR A 265 1.03 -5.76 13.52
C THR A 265 0.86 -4.57 12.60
N MET A 266 1.91 -3.77 12.39
CA MET A 266 1.83 -2.60 11.51
C MET A 266 1.36 -2.95 10.08
N VAL A 267 1.86 -4.06 9.52
CA VAL A 267 1.44 -4.54 8.19
C VAL A 267 -0.01 -4.99 8.10
N SER A 268 -0.60 -5.41 9.22
CA SER A 268 -2.02 -5.75 9.33
C SER A 268 -2.92 -4.53 9.58
N ARG A 269 -2.37 -3.32 9.50
CA ARG A 269 -3.08 -2.06 9.80
C ARG A 269 -2.92 -1.01 8.70
N MET A 270 -2.29 -1.35 7.57
CA MET A 270 -2.15 -0.45 6.43
C MET A 270 -3.51 -0.02 5.88
N GLY A 271 -4.42 -0.98 5.70
CA GLY A 271 -5.76 -0.68 5.20
C GLY A 271 -6.54 0.22 6.15
N ALA A 272 -6.35 0.05 7.47
CA ALA A 272 -6.95 0.92 8.48
C ALA A 272 -6.41 2.35 8.46
N SER A 273 -5.10 2.51 8.28
CA SER A 273 -4.45 3.83 8.14
C SER A 273 -5.00 4.59 6.93
N VAL A 274 -5.09 3.94 5.77
CA VAL A 274 -5.66 4.54 4.56
C VAL A 274 -7.13 4.90 4.76
N LEU A 275 -7.96 3.97 5.24
CA LEU A 275 -9.39 4.22 5.49
C LEU A 275 -9.63 5.37 6.48
N HIS A 276 -8.81 5.45 7.54
CA HIS A 276 -8.90 6.55 8.49
C HIS A 276 -8.58 7.90 7.85
N ALA A 277 -7.52 7.98 7.04
CA ALA A 277 -7.15 9.21 6.33
C ALA A 277 -8.21 9.68 5.32
N LEU A 278 -9.01 8.74 4.79
CA LEU A 278 -10.13 9.01 3.89
C LEU A 278 -11.44 9.35 4.63
N GLY A 279 -11.47 9.30 5.96
CA GLY A 279 -12.69 9.50 6.75
C GLY A 279 -13.67 8.32 6.68
N LEU A 280 -13.21 7.13 6.32
CA LEU A 280 -13.99 5.89 6.15
C LEU A 280 -13.58 4.82 7.17
N ALA A 281 -13.29 5.24 8.40
CA ALA A 281 -12.78 4.36 9.45
C ALA A 281 -13.75 3.23 9.81
N GLU A 282 -15.05 3.37 9.51
CA GLU A 282 -16.05 2.30 9.68
C GLU A 282 -15.74 1.05 8.83
N CYS A 283 -14.99 1.18 7.73
CA CYS A 283 -14.60 0.06 6.89
C CYS A 283 -13.35 -0.68 7.40
N ALA A 284 -12.72 -0.21 8.48
CA ALA A 284 -11.55 -0.81 9.12
C ALA A 284 -11.95 -1.52 10.42
N VAL A 285 -12.20 -2.83 10.33
CA VAL A 285 -12.76 -3.63 11.43
C VAL A 285 -11.70 -4.44 12.17
N ALA A 286 -11.98 -4.86 13.40
CA ALA A 286 -11.00 -5.50 14.29
C ALA A 286 -11.12 -7.03 14.40
N SER A 287 -12.06 -7.67 13.70
CA SER A 287 -12.24 -9.13 13.73
C SER A 287 -12.78 -9.68 12.41
N ILE A 288 -12.64 -11.00 12.21
CA ILE A 288 -13.15 -11.69 11.01
C ILE A 288 -14.68 -11.65 10.99
N GLU A 289 -15.33 -11.74 12.15
CA GLU A 289 -16.79 -11.69 12.27
C GLU A 289 -17.32 -10.30 11.87
N ALA A 290 -16.66 -9.24 12.34
CA ALA A 290 -17.01 -7.87 11.95
C ALA A 290 -16.74 -7.64 10.45
N TYR A 291 -15.66 -8.23 9.91
CA TYR A 291 -15.37 -8.21 8.48
C TYR A 291 -16.44 -8.92 7.66
N GLU A 292 -16.90 -10.09 8.10
CA GLU A 292 -18.00 -10.81 7.47
C GLU A 292 -19.30 -10.00 7.50
N ALA A 293 -19.60 -9.38 8.64
CA ALA A 293 -20.83 -8.61 8.84
C ALA A 293 -20.89 -7.38 7.92
N ILE A 294 -19.85 -6.55 7.89
CA ILE A 294 -19.85 -5.34 7.05
C ILE A 294 -19.87 -5.69 5.56
N VAL A 295 -19.19 -6.75 5.13
CA VAL A 295 -19.25 -7.18 3.72
C VAL A 295 -20.66 -7.68 3.37
N GLY A 296 -21.30 -8.42 4.27
CA GLY A 296 -22.70 -8.85 4.10
C GLY A 296 -23.68 -7.68 4.03
N GLU A 297 -23.52 -6.65 4.87
CA GLU A 297 -24.30 -5.42 4.83
C GLU A 297 -24.12 -4.70 3.48
N LEU A 298 -22.88 -4.56 3.03
CA LEU A 298 -22.59 -3.95 1.73
C LEU A 298 -23.12 -4.76 0.55
N LEU A 299 -23.25 -6.08 0.65
CA LEU A 299 -23.94 -6.88 -0.37
C LEU A 299 -25.45 -6.61 -0.37
N GLY A 300 -26.06 -6.49 0.80
CA GLY A 300 -27.51 -6.32 0.97
C GLY A 300 -28.03 -4.88 0.78
N SER A 301 -27.18 -3.86 0.90
CA SER A 301 -27.61 -2.45 0.92
C SER A 301 -26.98 -1.61 -0.18
N GLU A 302 -27.78 -1.25 -1.19
CA GLU A 302 -27.34 -0.33 -2.23
C GLU A 302 -27.11 1.09 -1.70
N VAL A 303 -27.88 1.51 -0.70
CA VAL A 303 -27.74 2.82 -0.07
C VAL A 303 -26.38 2.96 0.59
N ASP A 304 -25.94 1.95 1.35
CA ASP A 304 -24.64 1.99 2.02
C ASP A 304 -23.49 1.93 1.01
N ARG A 305 -23.61 1.13 -0.05
CA ARG A 305 -22.63 1.11 -1.13
C ARG A 305 -22.48 2.47 -1.81
N ARG A 306 -23.60 3.13 -2.13
CA ARG A 306 -23.58 4.47 -2.75
C ARG A 306 -22.95 5.48 -1.80
N ARG A 307 -23.35 5.48 -0.51
CA ARG A 307 -22.75 6.34 0.52
C ARG A 307 -21.23 6.17 0.60
N LEU A 308 -20.73 4.93 0.62
CA LEU A 308 -19.29 4.68 0.66
C LEU A 308 -18.59 5.06 -0.64
N ARG A 309 -19.19 4.80 -1.82
CA ARG A 309 -18.66 5.25 -3.11
C ARG A 309 -18.53 6.78 -3.17
N ASP A 310 -19.55 7.49 -2.71
CA ASP A 310 -19.52 8.95 -2.62
C ASP A 310 -18.43 9.43 -1.66
N GLY A 311 -18.28 8.77 -0.51
CA GLY A 311 -17.21 9.03 0.45
C GLY A 311 -15.81 8.84 -0.15
N VAL A 312 -15.58 7.73 -0.87
CA VAL A 312 -14.33 7.51 -1.62
C VAL A 312 -14.13 8.60 -2.67
N GLY A 313 -15.17 8.96 -3.42
CA GLY A 313 -15.14 10.03 -4.43
C GLY A 313 -14.74 11.39 -3.85
N GLN A 314 -15.30 11.77 -2.70
CA GLN A 314 -14.92 13.00 -1.99
C GLN A 314 -13.46 12.94 -1.52
N ALA A 315 -13.02 11.79 -1.01
CA ALA A 315 -11.67 11.66 -0.52
C ALA A 315 -10.61 11.79 -1.64
N ILE A 316 -10.91 11.33 -2.86
CA ILE A 316 -10.05 11.53 -4.05
C ILE A 316 -9.81 13.02 -4.34
N LEU A 317 -10.81 13.88 -4.13
CA LEU A 317 -10.67 15.33 -4.33
C LEU A 317 -9.65 15.96 -3.36
N THR A 318 -9.36 15.30 -2.24
CA THR A 318 -8.44 15.78 -1.21
C THR A 318 -7.01 15.25 -1.36
N TRP A 319 -6.72 14.42 -2.37
CA TRP A 319 -5.42 13.74 -2.50
C TRP A 319 -4.20 14.65 -2.44
N LYS A 320 -4.21 15.78 -3.16
CA LYS A 320 -3.10 16.73 -3.07
C LYS A 320 -2.86 17.16 -1.61
N SER A 321 -3.92 17.54 -0.90
CA SER A 321 -3.81 17.94 0.50
C SER A 321 -3.38 16.80 1.44
N GLN A 322 -3.67 15.54 1.09
CA GLN A 322 -3.22 14.37 1.86
C GLN A 322 -1.72 14.16 1.67
N VAL A 323 -1.22 14.23 0.43
CA VAL A 323 0.22 14.14 0.14
C VAL A 323 0.97 15.28 0.82
N ASP A 324 0.52 16.53 0.62
CA ASP A 324 1.14 17.72 1.19
C ASP A 324 1.19 17.62 2.74
N ARG A 325 0.14 17.06 3.37
CA ARG A 325 0.08 16.87 4.82
C ARG A 325 1.09 15.83 5.32
N VAL A 326 1.17 14.68 4.67
CA VAL A 326 2.14 13.63 5.04
C VAL A 326 3.56 14.17 4.88
N VAL A 327 3.88 14.78 3.73
CA VAL A 327 5.21 15.32 3.44
C VAL A 327 5.59 16.45 4.38
N GLY A 328 4.73 17.45 4.55
CA GLY A 328 4.98 18.57 5.47
C GLY A 328 5.17 18.11 6.92
N SER A 329 4.45 17.07 7.35
CA SER A 329 4.64 16.49 8.68
C SER A 329 5.96 15.72 8.80
N VAL A 330 6.40 14.99 7.76
CA VAL A 330 7.71 14.33 7.72
C VAL A 330 8.82 15.38 7.83
N GLU A 331 8.77 16.44 7.03
CA GLU A 331 9.74 17.54 7.07
C GLU A 331 9.79 18.23 8.43
N ALA A 332 8.63 18.54 9.01
CA ALA A 332 8.57 19.18 10.32
C ALA A 332 9.18 18.28 11.42
N ARG A 333 8.89 16.97 11.38
CA ARG A 333 9.40 16.01 12.38
C ARG A 333 10.91 15.79 12.23
N LEU A 334 11.39 15.58 11.01
CA LEU A 334 12.81 15.40 10.73
C LEU A 334 13.61 16.68 10.97
N GLY A 335 13.10 17.84 10.55
CA GLY A 335 13.74 19.13 10.80
C GLY A 335 13.93 19.42 12.28
N ASN A 336 12.95 19.08 13.13
CA ASN A 336 13.10 19.19 14.58
C ASN A 336 14.18 18.27 15.17
N LEU A 337 14.50 17.15 14.52
CA LEU A 337 15.58 16.25 14.96
C LEU A 337 16.96 16.74 14.51
N VAL A 338 17.02 17.44 13.37
CA VAL A 338 18.27 18.01 12.83
C VAL A 338 18.66 19.30 13.56
N PHE A 339 17.68 20.18 13.82
CA PHE A 339 17.92 21.54 14.32
C PHE A 339 17.52 21.78 15.79
N GLY A 340 16.86 20.82 16.43
CA GLY A 340 16.37 20.93 17.82
C GLY A 340 17.31 20.31 18.84
#